data_AF-A0A952ZZ88-F1
#
_entry.id   AF-A0A952ZZ88-F1
#
_cell.length_a   1.000
_cell.length_b   1.000
_cell.length_c   1.000
_cell.angle_alpha   90.00
_cell.angle_beta   90.00
_cell.angle_gamma   90.00
#
_symmetry.space_group_name_H-M   'P 1'
#
loop_
_entity.id
_entity.type
_entity.pdbx_description
1 polymer ?
#
loop_
_entity_poly.entity_id
_entity_poly.type
_entity_poly.pdbx_seq_one_letter_code
_entity_poly.pdbx_strand_id
1 'polypeptide(L)'
;MNTISLRTPLIECRSALSLLGFRTQEDFDELIHVGQDGEFRLSLGGRPHGQQVKCFISLAEERLLTSGIELFHEMAVEGHPVVSYGAGHGSVSFGFEWYHPAGADWKISAQRIELLMQRLVVALGPKPAPVRRRLPAGRKPSMLSELVPALVRPLAA
;
A
#
# COMPACT_ATOMS: atom_id res chain seq x y z
N MET A 1 16.61 30.17 0.11
CA MET A 1 16.05 28.81 0.28
C MET A 1 14.92 28.66 -0.73
N ASN A 2 15.11 27.89 -1.81
CA ASN A 2 14.04 27.62 -2.76
C ASN A 2 13.08 26.60 -2.13
N THR A 3 11.89 27.05 -1.73
CA THR A 3 10.75 26.17 -1.47
C THR A 3 10.38 25.47 -2.78
N ILE A 4 10.87 24.25 -2.97
CA ILE A 4 10.42 23.39 -4.08
C ILE A 4 8.93 23.16 -3.88
N SER A 5 8.11 23.66 -4.80
CA SER A 5 6.66 23.51 -4.74
C SER A 5 6.29 22.02 -4.82
N LEU A 6 5.64 21.50 -3.78
CA LEU A 6 5.15 20.12 -3.74
C LEU A 6 3.92 19.89 -4.64
N ARG A 7 3.36 20.95 -5.23
CA ARG A 7 2.16 20.85 -6.09
C ARG A 7 2.39 20.00 -7.34
N THR A 8 3.48 20.22 -8.07
CA THR A 8 3.77 19.46 -9.30
C THR A 8 3.92 17.96 -9.03
N PRO A 9 4.70 17.52 -8.03
CA PRO A 9 4.74 16.12 -7.61
C PRO A 9 3.36 15.51 -7.33
N LEU A 10 2.52 16.18 -6.53
CA LEU A 10 1.20 15.68 -6.14
C LEU A 10 0.24 15.60 -7.33
N ILE A 11 0.31 16.53 -8.28
CA ILE A 11 -0.52 16.51 -9.50
C ILE A 11 -0.20 15.29 -10.36
N GLU A 12 1.07 15.01 -10.60
CA GLU A 12 1.50 13.85 -11.40
C GLU A 12 1.05 12.54 -10.74
N CYS A 13 1.28 12.40 -9.44
CA CYS A 13 0.87 11.21 -8.69
C CYS A 13 -0.66 11.05 -8.63
N ARG A 14 -1.42 12.14 -8.45
CA ARG A 14 -2.89 12.12 -8.49
C ARG A 14 -3.39 11.66 -9.85
N SER A 15 -2.76 12.14 -10.93
CA SER A 15 -3.15 11.80 -12.29
C SER A 15 -3.00 10.31 -12.53
N ALA A 16 -1.87 9.72 -12.14
CA ALA A 16 -1.65 8.28 -12.18
C ALA A 16 -2.71 7.49 -11.38
N LEU A 17 -3.03 7.91 -10.16
CA LEU A 17 -4.05 7.27 -9.33
C LEU A 17 -5.46 7.38 -9.93
N SER A 18 -5.78 8.53 -10.53
CA SER A 18 -7.09 8.79 -11.14
C SER A 18 -7.31 7.94 -12.39
N LEU A 19 -6.26 7.66 -13.18
CA LEU A 19 -6.33 6.74 -14.32
C LEU A 19 -6.73 5.31 -13.91
N LEU A 20 -6.43 4.94 -12.66
CA LEU A 20 -6.78 3.66 -12.07
C LEU A 20 -8.11 3.68 -11.30
N GLY A 21 -8.84 4.80 -11.36
CA GLY A 21 -10.14 4.97 -10.69
C GLY A 21 -10.07 5.35 -9.22
N PHE A 22 -8.87 5.60 -8.66
CA PHE A 22 -8.73 6.04 -7.28
C PHE A 22 -9.09 7.53 -7.17
N ARG A 23 -10.06 7.83 -6.30
CA ARG A 23 -10.40 9.22 -5.94
C ARG A 23 -9.61 9.62 -4.71
N THR A 24 -8.66 10.53 -4.87
CA THR A 24 -7.78 11.00 -3.78
C THR A 24 -8.17 12.39 -3.29
N GLN A 25 -8.14 12.60 -1.98
CA GLN A 25 -8.13 13.90 -1.33
C GLN A 25 -6.70 14.41 -1.17
N GLU A 26 -6.46 15.71 -1.38
CA GLU A 26 -5.19 16.36 -1.01
C GLU A 26 -5.26 16.81 0.44
N ASP A 27 -4.23 16.53 1.23
CA ASP A 27 -4.04 17.13 2.54
C ASP A 27 -2.58 17.55 2.69
N PHE A 28 -2.30 18.85 2.58
CA PHE A 28 -0.95 19.43 2.56
C PHE A 28 0.01 18.79 1.55
N ASP A 29 0.88 17.88 2.01
CA ASP A 29 1.88 17.13 1.25
C ASP A 29 1.48 15.67 1.00
N GLU A 30 0.20 15.34 1.24
CA GLU A 30 -0.35 14.00 1.12
C GLU A 30 -1.46 13.88 0.06
N LEU A 31 -1.54 12.70 -0.56
CA LEU A 31 -2.74 12.22 -1.26
C LEU A 31 -3.32 11.04 -0.49
N ILE A 32 -4.59 11.13 -0.12
CA ILE A 32 -5.27 10.10 0.66
C ILE A 32 -6.45 9.57 -0.17
N HIS A 33 -6.52 8.26 -0.33
CA HIS A 33 -7.70 7.56 -0.83
C HIS A 33 -8.22 6.64 0.27
N VAL A 34 -9.49 6.82 0.64
CA VAL A 34 -10.21 5.91 1.53
C VAL A 34 -11.30 5.22 0.71
N GLY A 35 -11.12 3.92 0.50
CA GLY A 35 -12.04 3.06 -0.21
C GLY A 35 -12.73 2.07 0.73
N GLN A 36 -13.67 1.30 0.20
CA GLN A 36 -14.31 0.23 0.96
C GLN A 36 -13.34 -0.89 1.33
N ASP A 37 -12.34 -1.13 0.49
CA ASP A 37 -11.40 -2.25 0.63
C ASP A 37 -10.15 -1.87 1.43
N GLY A 38 -9.96 -0.58 1.76
CA GLY A 38 -8.75 -0.11 2.41
C GLY A 38 -8.48 1.39 2.27
N GLU A 39 -7.30 1.78 2.76
CA GLU A 39 -6.75 3.13 2.66
C GLU A 39 -5.45 3.09 1.86
N PHE A 40 -5.29 4.03 0.94
CA PHE A 40 -4.01 4.36 0.34
C PHE A 40 -3.63 5.78 0.74
N ARG A 41 -2.37 5.98 1.11
CA ARG A 41 -1.82 7.29 1.43
C ARG A 41 -0.47 7.45 0.76
N LEU A 42 -0.28 8.55 0.05
CA LEU A 42 1.00 9.00 -0.48
C LEU A 42 1.40 10.24 0.32
N SER A 43 2.63 10.30 0.84
CA SER A 43 3.17 11.50 1.47
C SER A 43 4.55 11.86 0.91
N LEU A 44 4.80 13.16 0.79
CA LEU A 44 6.03 13.72 0.22
C LEU A 44 6.81 14.52 1.26
N GLY A 45 7.86 13.91 1.80
CA GLY A 45 8.75 14.58 2.76
C GLY A 45 9.90 15.31 2.06
N GLY A 46 10.17 16.56 2.43
CA GLY A 46 11.36 17.28 1.97
C GLY A 46 12.66 16.65 2.51
N ARG A 47 13.67 16.47 1.64
CA ARG A 47 15.03 16.07 2.04
C ARG A 47 16.08 16.95 1.34
N PRO A 48 17.33 17.03 1.84
CA PRO A 48 18.40 17.65 1.08
C PRO A 48 18.49 17.03 -0.32
N HIS A 49 18.58 17.90 -1.34
CA HIS A 49 18.74 17.52 -2.74
C HIS A 49 17.62 16.67 -3.36
N GLY A 50 16.43 16.61 -2.78
CA GLY A 50 15.33 15.81 -3.34
C GLY A 50 14.11 15.70 -2.43
N GLN A 51 13.30 14.68 -2.66
CA GLN A 51 12.09 14.40 -1.89
C GLN A 51 12.04 12.92 -1.51
N GLN A 52 11.55 12.64 -0.31
CA GLN A 52 11.23 11.31 0.14
C GLN A 52 9.76 11.04 -0.21
N VAL A 53 9.52 9.99 -0.98
CA VAL A 53 8.18 9.54 -1.33
C VAL A 53 7.83 8.36 -0.45
N LYS A 54 6.70 8.44 0.26
CA LYS A 54 6.18 7.36 1.10
C LYS A 54 4.80 6.96 0.61
N CYS A 55 4.62 5.67 0.33
CA CYS A 55 3.32 5.08 0.05
C CYS A 55 2.93 4.14 1.17
N PHE A 56 1.75 4.35 1.72
CA PHE A 56 1.15 3.47 2.70
C PHE A 56 -0.12 2.86 2.09
N ILE A 57 -0.20 1.54 2.14
CA ILE A 57 -1.37 0.76 1.68
C ILE A 57 -1.86 -0.03 2.88
N SER A 58 -3.12 0.18 3.27
CA SER A 58 -3.81 -0.61 4.29
C SER A 58 -5.03 -1.25 3.67
N LEU A 59 -5.21 -2.55 3.86
CA LEU A 59 -6.27 -3.33 3.25
C LEU A 59 -6.98 -4.16 4.31
N ALA A 60 -8.28 -4.39 4.14
CA ALA A 60 -9.01 -5.33 4.99
C ALA A 60 -8.43 -6.75 4.86
N GLU A 61 -8.24 -7.44 5.99
CA GLU A 61 -7.62 -8.78 6.06
C GLU A 61 -8.36 -9.82 5.18
N GLU A 62 -9.68 -9.70 5.07
CA GLU A 62 -10.51 -10.56 4.22
C GLU A 62 -10.22 -10.41 2.71
N ARG A 63 -9.60 -9.31 2.29
CA ARG A 63 -9.18 -9.07 0.91
C ARG A 63 -7.77 -9.60 0.62
N LEU A 64 -7.04 -9.99 1.67
CA LEU A 64 -5.63 -10.37 1.63
C LEU A 64 -5.37 -11.86 1.61
N LEU A 65 -6.39 -12.69 1.41
CA LEU A 65 -6.31 -14.15 1.40
C LEU A 65 -5.19 -14.65 0.46
N THR A 66 -4.01 -14.91 1.04
CA THR A 66 -2.78 -15.45 0.44
C THR A 66 -2.07 -14.59 -0.62
N SER A 67 -2.80 -13.92 -1.52
CA SER A 67 -2.21 -13.22 -2.68
C SER A 67 -1.51 -11.90 -2.36
N GLY A 68 -1.90 -11.21 -1.29
CA GLY A 68 -1.32 -9.90 -1.00
C GLY A 68 0.11 -9.99 -0.48
N ILE A 69 0.43 -10.92 0.44
CA ILE A 69 1.80 -11.07 0.96
C ILE A 69 2.78 -11.42 -0.17
N GLU A 70 2.40 -12.30 -1.09
CA GLU A 70 3.20 -12.64 -2.27
C GLU A 70 3.42 -11.41 -3.16
N LEU A 71 2.37 -10.62 -3.43
CA LEU A 71 2.48 -9.35 -4.16
C LEU A 71 3.49 -8.40 -3.52
N PHE A 72 3.43 -8.22 -2.19
CA PHE A 72 4.33 -7.32 -1.47
C PHE A 72 5.77 -7.81 -1.47
N HIS A 73 5.98 -9.13 -1.41
CA HIS A 73 7.30 -9.74 -1.56
C HIS A 73 7.86 -9.55 -2.98
N GLU A 74 7.06 -9.79 -4.03
CA GLU A 74 7.46 -9.56 -5.42
C GLU A 74 7.86 -8.10 -5.67
N MET A 75 7.09 -7.15 -5.13
CA MET A 75 7.39 -5.72 -5.26
C MET A 75 8.70 -5.34 -4.55
N ALA A 76 9.00 -5.96 -3.40
CA ALA A 76 10.28 -5.78 -2.72
C ALA A 76 11.46 -6.27 -3.59
N VAL A 77 11.32 -7.42 -4.25
CA VAL A 77 12.34 -7.99 -5.15
C VAL A 77 12.59 -7.12 -6.37
N GLU A 78 11.56 -6.48 -6.90
CA GLU A 78 11.66 -5.55 -8.05
C GLU A 78 12.14 -4.14 -7.67
N GLY A 79 12.62 -3.98 -6.44
CA GLY A 79 13.29 -2.77 -5.99
C GLY A 79 12.37 -1.71 -5.41
N HIS A 80 11.09 -2.01 -5.12
CA HIS A 80 10.23 -1.19 -4.26
C HIS A 80 10.45 -1.60 -2.80
N PRO A 81 11.37 -0.96 -2.06
CA PRO A 81 11.68 -1.41 -0.71
C PRO A 81 10.44 -1.25 0.16
N VAL A 82 9.92 -2.39 0.62
CA VAL A 82 8.92 -2.43 1.69
C VAL A 82 9.68 -2.14 2.97
N VAL A 83 9.38 -1.00 3.58
CA VAL A 83 10.07 -0.50 4.77
C VAL A 83 9.27 -0.75 6.05
N SER A 84 7.99 -1.11 5.94
CA SER A 84 7.18 -1.51 7.07
C SER A 84 6.06 -2.47 6.68
N TYR A 85 5.71 -3.34 7.64
CA TYR A 85 4.59 -4.26 7.60
C TYR A 85 3.90 -4.24 8.95
N GLY A 86 2.57 -4.26 8.96
CA GLY A 86 1.78 -4.40 10.17
C GLY A 86 0.47 -5.11 9.90
N ALA A 87 0.02 -5.93 10.84
CA ALA A 87 -1.31 -6.53 10.83
C ALA A 87 -2.00 -6.25 12.17
N GLY A 88 -3.26 -5.82 12.13
CA GLY A 88 -4.02 -5.50 13.33
C GLY A 88 -5.41 -4.97 13.02
N HIS A 89 -6.34 -5.15 13.96
CA HIS A 89 -7.72 -4.65 13.85
C HIS A 89 -8.46 -5.05 12.55
N GLY A 90 -8.16 -6.23 11.99
CA GLY A 90 -8.80 -6.73 10.77
C GLY A 90 -8.26 -6.09 9.49
N SER A 91 -7.10 -5.43 9.53
CA SER A 91 -6.39 -4.93 8.37
C SER A 91 -4.91 -5.36 8.37
N VAL A 92 -4.33 -5.33 7.18
CA VAL A 92 -2.88 -5.46 6.99
C VAL A 92 -2.39 -4.26 6.20
N SER A 93 -1.26 -3.72 6.62
CA SER A 93 -0.70 -2.51 6.08
C SER A 93 0.76 -2.69 5.66
N PHE A 94 1.12 -1.98 4.61
CA PHE A 94 2.43 -2.02 3.97
C PHE A 94 2.91 -0.59 3.72
N GLY A 95 4.16 -0.31 4.07
CA GLY A 95 4.83 0.95 3.78
C GLY A 95 5.93 0.76 2.76
N PHE A 96 5.94 1.61 1.74
CA PHE A 96 6.99 1.71 0.73
C PHE A 96 7.60 3.08 0.81
N GLU A 97 8.91 3.14 0.61
CA GLU A 97 9.62 4.41 0.68
C GLU A 97 10.73 4.46 -0.37
N TRP A 98 10.84 5.58 -1.09
CA TRP A 98 11.99 5.81 -1.94
C TRP A 98 12.35 7.28 -2.02
N TYR A 99 13.54 7.55 -2.57
CA TYR A 99 14.03 8.90 -2.78
C TYR A 99 13.83 9.32 -4.24
N HIS A 100 13.30 10.52 -4.42
CA HIS A 100 13.19 11.21 -5.70
C HIS A 100 14.24 12.32 -5.77
N PRO A 101 15.28 12.21 -6.63
CA PRO A 101 16.33 13.23 -6.74
C PRO A 101 15.79 14.59 -7.22
N ALA A 102 16.36 15.69 -6.71
CA ALA A 102 16.03 17.02 -7.21
C ALA A 102 16.41 17.16 -8.68
N GLY A 103 15.51 17.74 -9.47
CA GLY A 103 15.69 17.93 -10.91
C GLY A 103 15.38 16.69 -11.76
N ALA A 104 15.07 15.54 -11.16
CA ALA A 104 14.52 14.40 -11.90
C ALA A 104 13.05 14.64 -12.30
N ASP A 105 12.61 13.95 -13.35
CA ASP A 105 11.22 14.04 -13.83
C ASP A 105 10.28 13.25 -12.91
N TRP A 106 9.26 13.93 -12.39
CA TRP A 106 8.24 13.36 -11.49
C TRP A 106 7.42 12.25 -12.12
N LYS A 107 7.37 12.16 -13.45
CA LYS A 107 6.76 11.04 -14.16
C LYS A 107 7.33 9.69 -13.74
N ILE A 108 8.61 9.63 -13.37
CA ILE A 108 9.24 8.39 -12.91
C ILE A 108 8.57 7.88 -11.62
N SER A 109 8.33 8.78 -10.66
CA SER A 109 7.65 8.39 -9.41
C SER A 109 6.15 8.18 -9.60
N ALA A 110 5.50 8.95 -10.48
CA ALA A 110 4.10 8.72 -10.84
C ALA A 110 3.88 7.35 -11.49
N GLN A 111 4.71 6.95 -12.47
CA GLN A 111 4.68 5.63 -13.08
C GLN A 111 4.91 4.51 -12.06
N ARG A 112 5.82 4.74 -11.11
CA ARG A 112 6.08 3.79 -10.03
C ARG A 112 4.86 3.57 -9.13
N ILE A 113 4.15 4.65 -8.81
CA ILE A 113 2.90 4.61 -8.05
C ILE A 113 1.82 3.92 -8.88
N GLU A 114 1.72 4.22 -10.18
CA GLU A 114 0.76 3.59 -11.08
C GLU A 114 0.93 2.07 -11.10
N LEU A 115 2.16 1.58 -11.32
CA LEU A 115 2.48 0.15 -11.34
C LEU A 115 2.15 -0.55 -10.02
N LEU A 116 2.50 0.09 -8.89
CA LEU A 116 2.17 -0.41 -7.55
C LEU A 116 0.65 -0.59 -7.40
N MET A 117 -0.12 0.40 -7.81
CA MET A 117 -1.57 0.39 -7.65
C MET A 117 -2.29 -0.51 -8.66
N GLN A 118 -1.80 -0.61 -9.90
CA GLN A 118 -2.30 -1.55 -10.89
C GLN A 118 -2.21 -2.99 -10.39
N ARG A 119 -1.04 -3.36 -9.84
CA ARG A 119 -0.82 -4.69 -9.27
C ARG A 119 -1.70 -4.97 -8.07
N LEU A 120 -1.89 -3.97 -7.21
CA LEU A 120 -2.83 -4.06 -6.11
C LEU A 120 -4.26 -4.32 -6.61
N VAL A 121 -4.74 -3.57 -7.60
CA VAL A 121 -6.08 -3.77 -8.19
C VAL A 121 -6.24 -5.18 -8.76
N VAL A 122 -5.22 -5.69 -9.45
CA VAL A 122 -5.22 -7.06 -10.00
C VAL A 122 -5.25 -8.11 -8.88
N ALA A 123 -4.41 -7.95 -7.85
CA ALA A 123 -4.29 -8.90 -6.75
C ALA A 123 -5.54 -8.95 -5.85
N LEU A 124 -6.22 -7.81 -5.69
CA LEU A 124 -7.49 -7.75 -4.95
C LEU A 124 -8.63 -8.47 -5.66
N GLY A 125 -8.52 -8.66 -6.97
CA GLY A 125 -9.49 -9.37 -7.80
C GLY A 125 -10.91 -8.81 -7.71
N PRO A 126 -11.88 -9.45 -8.38
CA PRO A 126 -13.28 -9.15 -8.17
C PRO A 126 -13.65 -9.44 -6.71
N LYS A 127 -14.47 -8.56 -6.12
CA LYS A 127 -14.95 -8.73 -4.75
C LYS A 127 -15.62 -10.11 -4.63
N PRO A 128 -15.22 -10.96 -3.66
CA PRO A 128 -15.88 -12.24 -3.47
C PRO A 128 -17.37 -11.99 -3.20
N ALA A 129 -18.25 -12.70 -3.92
CA ALA A 129 -19.69 -12.61 -3.71
C ALA A 129 -19.97 -12.85 -2.22
N PRO A 130 -20.93 -12.14 -1.60
CA PRO A 130 -21.24 -12.33 -0.19
C PRO A 130 -21.61 -13.79 0.02
N VAL A 131 -20.71 -14.55 0.62
CA VAL A 131 -20.97 -15.93 1.02
C VAL A 131 -22.01 -15.79 2.12
N ARG A 132 -23.28 -16.05 1.81
CA ARG A 132 -24.30 -16.32 2.82
C ARG A 132 -23.86 -17.57 3.56
N ARG A 133 -22.97 -17.40 4.54
CA ARG A 133 -22.75 -18.39 5.59
C ARG A 133 -24.08 -18.46 6.33
N ARG A 134 -24.92 -19.44 5.97
CA ARG A 134 -25.86 -19.99 6.94
C ARG A 134 -24.98 -20.54 8.04
N LEU A 135 -24.76 -19.74 9.09
CA LEU A 135 -24.24 -20.24 10.35
C LEU A 135 -25.21 -21.33 10.80
N PRO A 136 -24.81 -22.62 10.85
CA PRO A 136 -25.55 -23.55 11.68
C PRO A 136 -25.53 -22.97 13.09
N ALA A 137 -26.71 -22.82 13.69
CA ALA A 137 -26.86 -22.30 15.03
C ALA A 137 -25.95 -23.09 15.98
N GLY A 138 -24.98 -22.42 16.59
CA GLY A 138 -24.18 -22.95 17.69
C GLY A 138 -22.83 -23.57 17.30
N ARG A 139 -21.82 -22.72 17.07
CA ARG A 139 -20.44 -23.01 17.49
C ARG A 139 -19.64 -21.71 17.64
N LYS A 140 -19.08 -21.49 18.83
CA LYS A 140 -18.18 -20.37 19.16
C LYS A 140 -16.92 -20.41 18.28
N PRO A 141 -16.36 -19.26 17.85
CA PRO A 141 -15.11 -19.23 17.13
C PRO A 141 -13.92 -19.00 18.09
N SER A 142 -13.03 -19.97 18.20
CA SER A 142 -11.61 -19.71 18.50
C SER A 142 -10.76 -20.90 18.03
N MET A 143 -10.27 -20.83 16.80
CA MET A 143 -9.21 -21.72 16.29
C MET A 143 -8.23 -20.93 15.40
N LEU A 144 -7.78 -19.77 15.90
CA LEU A 144 -6.66 -19.04 15.29
C LEU A 144 -5.44 -18.96 16.22
N SER A 145 -5.48 -19.63 17.37
CA SER A 145 -4.34 -19.71 18.30
C SER A 145 -3.26 -20.73 17.89
N GLU A 146 -3.43 -21.46 16.79
CA GLU A 146 -2.57 -22.62 16.46
C GLU A 146 -1.69 -22.46 15.22
N LEU A 147 -1.69 -21.32 14.52
CA LEU A 147 -0.93 -21.16 13.26
C LEU A 147 0.21 -20.14 13.28
N VAL A 148 0.68 -19.73 14.46
CA VAL A 148 1.87 -18.86 14.59
C VAL A 148 2.88 -19.54 15.51
N PRO A 149 3.77 -20.41 14.98
CA PRO A 149 5.15 -19.96 14.84
C PRO A 149 5.90 -20.65 13.68
N ALA A 150 6.06 -19.96 12.55
CA ALA A 150 7.00 -20.41 11.50
C ALA A 150 7.89 -19.30 10.91
N LEU A 151 7.70 -18.03 11.28
CA LEU A 151 8.38 -16.90 10.61
C LEU A 151 9.39 -16.12 11.47
N VAL A 152 9.79 -16.64 12.62
CA VAL A 152 10.92 -16.07 13.38
C VAL A 152 11.93 -17.16 13.71
N ARG A 153 12.84 -17.42 12.76
CA ARG A 153 14.21 -17.81 13.11
C ARG A 153 15.13 -16.69 12.65
N PRO A 154 15.91 -16.07 13.56
CA PRO A 154 16.98 -15.19 13.14
C PRO A 154 18.04 -16.04 12.42
N LEU A 155 18.46 -15.60 11.23
CA LEU A 155 19.70 -16.08 10.62
C LEU A 155 20.84 -15.58 11.52
N ALA A 156 21.40 -16.48 12.33
CA ALA A 156 22.70 -16.31 12.91
C ALA A 156 23.72 -17.02 12.01
N ALA A 157 24.59 -16.25 11.37
CA ALA A 157 25.91 -16.63 10.91
C ALA A 157 26.76 -15.36 10.79
#